data_AF-A0A932BW46-F1
#
_entry.id   AF-A0A932BW46-F1
#
_cell.length_a   1.000
_cell.length_b   1.000
_cell.length_c   1.000
_cell.angle_alpha   90.00
_cell.angle_beta   90.00
_cell.angle_gamma   90.00
#
_symmetry.space_group_name_H-M   'P 1'
#
loop_
_entity.id
_entity.type
_entity.pdbx_description
1 polymer ?
#
loop_
_entity_poly.entity_id
_entity_poly.type
_entity_poly.pdbx_seq_one_letter_code
_entity_poly.pdbx_strand_id
1 'polypeptide(L)'
;MRRIRRSIGPLDLRAQAILRAVIDEYVGSAIPVGSLALVERYGLGVSSATVRNILAELELSGLLTHPHTSAGRIPTDEGYRWYVETIMDSALMPEVEQLMIRHQFGQVEFASEHWFRLAASTIASLTQAAGIATPAKPAAAHVRRVDLVAINDRLASLV
;
A
#
# COMPACT_ATOMS: atom_id res chain seq x y z
N MET A 1 14.83 -1.51 16.41
CA MET A 1 15.78 -0.45 16.01
C MET A 1 15.04 0.56 15.16
N ARG A 2 14.83 1.79 15.65
CA ARG A 2 14.12 2.86 14.95
C ARG A 2 15.15 3.63 14.13
N ARG A 3 15.31 3.31 12.84
CA ARG A 3 16.20 4.05 11.92
C ARG A 3 15.80 5.53 11.97
N ILE A 4 16.75 6.39 12.33
CA ILE A 4 16.60 7.85 12.25
C ILE A 4 16.36 8.16 10.77
N ARG A 5 15.11 8.53 10.44
CA ARG A 5 14.70 8.87 9.08
C ARG A 5 15.45 10.15 8.69
N ARG A 6 16.25 10.13 7.61
CA ARG A 6 16.55 11.37 6.90
C ARG A 6 15.26 11.76 6.19
N SER A 7 14.66 12.91 6.53
CA SER A 7 13.55 13.42 5.76
C SER A 7 14.10 13.93 4.44
N ILE A 8 13.70 13.32 3.33
CA ILE A 8 13.94 13.88 2.00
C ILE A 8 13.21 15.21 1.94
N GLY A 9 13.93 16.27 1.55
CA GLY A 9 13.33 17.61 1.38
C GLY A 9 12.25 17.61 0.31
N PRO A 10 11.45 18.68 0.19
CA PRO A 10 10.41 18.77 -0.82
C PRO A 10 11.03 18.68 -2.22
N LEU A 11 10.56 17.71 -3.02
CA LEU A 11 10.90 17.61 -4.43
C LEU A 11 10.16 18.70 -5.22
N ASP A 12 10.78 19.22 -6.27
CA ASP A 12 10.06 20.10 -7.20
C ASP A 12 8.98 19.31 -7.98
N LEU A 13 8.00 20.02 -8.55
CA LEU A 13 6.87 19.39 -9.26
C LEU A 13 7.30 18.49 -10.42
N ARG A 14 8.44 18.76 -11.05
CA ARG A 14 8.94 17.98 -12.18
C ARG A 14 9.59 16.68 -11.72
N ALA A 15 10.41 16.73 -10.68
CA ALA A 15 10.98 15.55 -10.03
C ALA A 15 9.87 14.65 -9.48
N GLN A 16 8.80 15.22 -8.93
CA GLN A 16 7.60 14.47 -8.53
C GLN A 16 6.93 13.77 -9.71
N ALA A 17 6.70 14.49 -10.82
CA ALA A 17 6.08 13.92 -12.01
C ALA A 17 6.94 12.78 -12.61
N ILE A 18 8.27 12.95 -12.63
CA ILE A 18 9.19 11.93 -13.12
C ILE A 18 9.21 10.71 -12.18
N LEU A 19 9.26 10.92 -10.87
CA LEU A 19 9.22 9.83 -9.88
C LEU A 19 7.91 9.03 -9.99
N ARG A 20 6.78 9.72 -10.12
CA ARG A 20 5.47 9.10 -10.39
C ARG A 20 5.52 8.26 -11.67
N ALA A 21 5.99 8.82 -12.77
CA ALA A 21 6.06 8.12 -14.05
C ALA A 21 6.96 6.87 -13.98
N VAL A 22 8.09 6.94 -13.26
CA VAL A 22 8.96 5.77 -13.03
C VAL A 22 8.24 4.68 -12.23
N ILE A 23 7.54 5.06 -11.17
CA ILE A 23 6.84 4.11 -10.30
C ILE A 23 5.67 3.46 -11.03
N ASP A 24 4.82 4.25 -11.70
CA ASP A 24 3.68 3.75 -12.47
C ASP A 24 4.15 2.78 -13.57
N GLU A 25 5.24 3.13 -14.27
CA GLU A 25 5.84 2.29 -15.29
C GLU A 25 6.41 0.99 -14.73
N TYR A 26 7.12 1.07 -13.61
CA TYR A 26 7.75 -0.10 -13.00
C TYR A 26 6.73 -1.03 -12.35
N VAL A 27 5.66 -0.51 -11.74
CA VAL A 27 4.57 -1.32 -11.19
C VAL A 27 3.84 -2.07 -12.31
N GLY A 28 3.65 -1.45 -13.47
CA GLY A 28 2.99 -2.09 -14.61
C GLY A 28 3.86 -3.10 -15.37
N SER A 29 5.18 -2.91 -15.40
CA SER A 29 6.08 -3.69 -16.28
C SER A 29 7.09 -4.59 -15.54
N ALA A 30 7.43 -4.27 -14.29
CA ALA A 30 8.56 -4.83 -13.54
C ALA A 30 9.93 -4.71 -14.26
N ILE A 31 10.05 -3.80 -15.23
CA ILE A 31 11.27 -3.59 -16.03
C ILE A 31 11.94 -2.27 -15.64
N PRO A 32 13.28 -2.21 -15.47
CA PRO A 32 13.99 -0.96 -15.21
C PRO A 32 13.68 0.13 -16.23
N VAL A 33 13.34 1.32 -15.75
CA VAL A 33 12.73 2.39 -16.55
C VAL A 33 13.79 3.37 -17.05
N GLY A 34 13.88 3.53 -18.37
CA GLY A 34 14.82 4.46 -19.02
C GLY A 34 14.23 5.85 -19.27
N SER A 35 15.09 6.86 -19.36
CA SER A 35 14.68 8.25 -19.62
C SER A 35 13.95 8.42 -20.96
N LEU A 36 14.35 7.68 -21.99
CA LEU A 36 13.70 7.74 -23.31
C LEU A 36 12.25 7.23 -23.23
N ALA A 37 12.03 6.07 -22.60
CA ALA A 37 10.71 5.48 -22.43
C ALA A 37 9.76 6.42 -21.66
N LEU A 38 10.27 7.12 -20.64
CA LEU A 38 9.48 8.10 -19.89
C LEU A 38 9.04 9.28 -20.76
N VAL A 39 9.94 9.83 -21.58
CA VAL A 39 9.61 10.96 -22.46
C VAL A 39 8.57 10.57 -23.50
N GLU A 40 8.73 9.39 -24.11
CA GLU A 40 7.82 8.89 -25.15
C GLU A 40 6.41 8.59 -24.62
N ARG A 41 6.30 8.03 -23.40
CA ARG A 41 5.02 7.55 -22.86
C ARG A 41 4.26 8.56 -22.00
N TYR A 42 4.96 9.41 -21.26
CA TYR A 42 4.35 10.29 -20.26
C TYR A 42 4.31 11.76 -20.67
N GLY A 43 4.79 12.11 -21.87
CA GLY A 43 4.64 13.46 -22.43
C GLY A 43 5.21 14.57 -21.54
N LEU A 44 6.36 14.32 -20.89
CA LEU A 44 6.92 15.16 -19.81
C LEU A 44 7.35 16.58 -20.22
N GLY A 45 7.26 16.93 -21.50
CA GLY A 45 7.60 18.27 -22.02
C GLY A 45 9.08 18.64 -21.90
N VAL A 46 9.97 17.65 -21.69
CA VAL A 46 11.42 17.84 -21.54
C VAL A 46 12.20 16.79 -22.31
N SER A 47 13.47 17.09 -22.57
CA SER A 47 14.37 16.16 -23.29
C SER A 47 14.74 14.94 -22.44
N SER A 48 15.11 13.84 -23.11
CA SER A 48 15.62 12.63 -22.43
C SER A 48 16.87 12.90 -21.60
N ALA A 49 17.72 13.85 -22.01
CA ALA A 49 18.90 14.26 -21.24
C ALA A 49 18.50 14.93 -19.90
N THR A 50 17.48 15.80 -19.93
CA THR A 50 16.93 16.44 -18.72
C THR A 50 16.33 15.40 -17.79
N VAL A 51 15.54 14.45 -18.32
CA VAL A 51 14.99 13.35 -17.51
C VAL A 51 16.09 12.51 -16.90
N ARG A 52 17.14 12.17 -17.66
CA ARG A 52 18.29 11.41 -17.15
C ARG A 52 18.99 12.10 -15.98
N ASN A 53 19.14 13.42 -16.02
CA ASN A 53 19.72 14.19 -14.90
C ASN A 53 18.83 14.10 -13.65
N ILE A 54 17.52 14.29 -13.81
CA ILE A 54 16.57 14.21 -12.69
C ILE A 54 16.51 12.79 -12.12
N LEU A 55 16.57 11.76 -12.97
CA LEU A 55 16.68 10.37 -12.51
C LEU A 55 17.93 10.13 -11.67
N ALA A 56 19.06 10.76 -12.01
CA ALA A 56 20.28 10.69 -11.23
C ALA A 56 20.15 11.43 -9.89
N GLU A 57 19.47 12.58 -9.86
CA GLU A 57 19.17 13.30 -8.61
C GLU A 57 18.24 12.50 -7.68
N LEU A 58 17.18 11.91 -8.23
CA LEU A 58 16.26 11.04 -7.50
C LEU A 58 16.98 9.80 -6.94
N GLU A 59 17.94 9.26 -7.67
CA GLU A 59 18.82 8.19 -7.19
C GLU A 59 19.73 8.64 -6.04
N LEU A 60 20.39 9.80 -6.18
CA LEU A 60 21.21 10.38 -5.11
C LEU A 60 20.39 10.67 -3.84
N SER A 61 19.11 10.99 -3.99
CA SER A 61 18.17 11.17 -2.88
C SER A 61 17.70 9.86 -2.22
N GLY A 62 18.03 8.70 -2.81
CA GLY A 62 17.67 7.38 -2.30
C GLY A 62 16.29 6.88 -2.74
N LEU A 63 15.56 7.63 -3.57
CA LEU A 63 14.21 7.28 -4.03
C LEU A 63 14.23 6.26 -5.19
N LEU A 64 15.27 6.31 -6.00
CA LEU A 64 15.50 5.38 -7.10
C LEU A 64 16.84 4.67 -6.93
N THR A 65 16.99 3.54 -7.60
CA THR A 65 18.27 2.83 -7.74
C THR A 65 18.38 2.22 -9.13
N HIS A 66 19.48 1.53 -9.41
CA HIS A 66 19.66 0.75 -10.63
C HIS A 66 20.22 -0.63 -10.28
N PRO A 67 19.78 -1.70 -10.96
CA PRO A 67 20.37 -3.03 -10.74
C PRO A 67 21.82 -3.10 -11.25
N HIS A 68 22.10 -2.46 -12.39
CA HIS A 68 23.43 -2.34 -12.99
C HIS A 68 23.61 -0.96 -13.63
N THR A 69 24.85 -0.50 -13.81
CA THR A 69 25.18 0.89 -14.18
C THR A 69 24.55 1.33 -15.51
N SER A 70 24.30 0.39 -16.43
CA SER A 70 23.64 0.63 -17.73
C SER A 70 22.13 0.41 -17.72
N ALA A 71 21.57 -0.14 -16.65
CA ALA A 71 20.14 -0.39 -16.56
C ALA A 71 19.36 0.91 -16.29
N GLY A 72 18.07 0.89 -16.64
CA GLY A 72 17.13 1.92 -16.22
C GLY A 72 17.03 2.04 -14.69
N ARG A 73 16.15 2.91 -14.21
CA ARG A 73 15.91 3.09 -12.78
C ARG A 73 14.78 2.21 -12.28
N ILE A 74 14.91 1.76 -11.05
CA ILE A 74 13.86 1.06 -10.31
C ILE A 74 13.57 1.82 -9.01
N PRO A 75 12.32 1.84 -8.52
CA PRO A 75 12.00 2.46 -7.24
C PRO A 75 12.63 1.71 -6.06
N THR A 76 13.06 2.44 -5.04
CA THR A 76 13.41 1.85 -3.74
C THR A 76 12.17 1.79 -2.83
N ASP A 77 12.27 1.10 -1.70
CA ASP A 77 11.25 1.14 -0.65
C ASP A 77 10.92 2.57 -0.19
N GLU A 78 11.94 3.44 -0.16
CA GLU A 78 11.77 4.84 0.18
C GLU A 78 11.09 5.62 -0.95
N GLY A 79 11.42 5.31 -2.21
CA GLY A 79 10.72 5.78 -3.40
C GLY A 79 9.22 5.51 -3.36
N TYR A 80 8.84 4.24 -3.11
CA TYR A 80 7.45 3.85 -2.97
C TYR A 80 6.77 4.54 -1.79
N ARG A 81 7.43 4.61 -0.64
CA ARG A 81 6.87 5.29 0.53
C ARG A 81 6.60 6.76 0.24
N TRP A 82 7.57 7.46 -0.36
CA TRP A 82 7.41 8.86 -0.71
C TRP A 82 6.27 9.06 -1.70
N TYR A 83 6.18 8.22 -2.73
CA TYR A 83 5.09 8.22 -3.70
C TYR A 83 3.72 8.10 -3.03
N VAL A 84 3.52 7.09 -2.17
CA VAL A 84 2.25 6.86 -1.46
C VAL A 84 1.93 8.00 -0.48
N GLU A 85 2.93 8.55 0.20
CA GLU A 85 2.72 9.59 1.23
C GLU A 85 2.50 11.00 0.65
N THR A 86 2.95 11.29 -0.57
CA THR A 86 3.04 12.68 -1.06
C THR A 86 2.50 12.94 -2.45
N ILE A 87 2.61 11.98 -3.39
CA ILE A 87 2.21 12.20 -4.78
C ILE A 87 0.92 11.45 -5.09
N MET A 88 0.76 10.22 -4.60
CA MET A 88 -0.31 9.32 -5.02
C MET A 88 -1.67 9.93 -4.71
N ASP A 89 -2.47 10.13 -5.75
CA ASP A 89 -3.86 10.54 -5.58
C ASP A 89 -4.67 9.36 -5.03
N SER A 90 -5.63 9.62 -4.14
CA SER A 90 -6.52 8.56 -3.68
C SER A 90 -7.35 8.05 -4.85
N ALA A 91 -7.03 6.86 -5.34
CA ALA A 91 -7.87 6.16 -6.29
C ALA A 91 -9.24 5.89 -5.64
N LEU A 92 -10.29 6.47 -6.23
CA LEU A 92 -11.66 6.23 -5.79
C LEU A 92 -12.15 4.91 -6.36
N MET A 93 -12.59 4.01 -5.48
CA MET A 93 -13.23 2.76 -5.89
C MET A 93 -14.63 3.06 -6.47
N PRO A 94 -15.08 2.36 -7.53
CA PRO A 94 -16.42 2.54 -8.09
C PRO A 94 -17.53 2.46 -7.03
N GLU A 95 -18.54 3.34 -7.10
CA GLU A 95 -19.62 3.38 -6.10
C GLU A 95 -20.37 2.04 -5.98
N VAL A 96 -20.52 1.32 -7.09
CA VAL A 96 -21.16 0.00 -7.12
C VAL A 96 -20.40 -1.03 -6.28
N GLU A 97 -19.06 -1.02 -6.33
CA GLU A 97 -18.22 -1.91 -5.51
C GLU A 97 -18.33 -1.52 -4.04
N GLN A 98 -18.33 -0.22 -3.74
CA GLN A 98 -18.54 0.27 -2.37
C GLN A 98 -19.88 -0.19 -1.79
N LEU A 99 -20.97 -0.11 -2.57
CA LEU A 99 -22.30 -0.56 -2.16
C LEU A 99 -22.35 -2.07 -1.96
N MET A 100 -21.74 -2.85 -2.86
CA MET A 100 -21.68 -4.31 -2.75
C MET A 100 -20.98 -4.74 -1.46
N ILE A 101 -19.82 -4.15 -1.16
CA ILE A 101 -19.07 -4.42 0.08
C ILE A 101 -19.92 -4.06 1.30
N ARG A 102 -20.53 -2.87 1.33
CA ARG A 102 -21.40 -2.46 2.44
C ARG A 102 -22.56 -3.44 2.66
N HIS A 103 -23.19 -3.91 1.57
CA HIS A 103 -24.28 -4.87 1.66
C HIS A 103 -23.80 -6.22 2.23
N GLN A 104 -22.68 -6.76 1.74
CA GLN A 104 -22.12 -8.02 2.24
C GLN A 104 -21.79 -7.95 3.74
N PHE A 105 -21.19 -6.85 4.18
CA PHE A 105 -20.85 -6.63 5.59
C PHE A 105 -22.07 -6.39 6.48
N GLY A 106 -23.21 -5.94 5.93
CA GLY A 106 -24.47 -5.82 6.66
C GLY A 106 -25.15 -7.17 6.96
N GLN A 107 -24.75 -8.25 6.29
CA GLN A 107 -25.31 -9.60 6.48
C GLN A 107 -24.57 -10.42 7.56
N VAL A 108 -23.47 -9.90 8.11
CA VAL A 108 -22.63 -10.60 9.08
C VAL A 108 -22.55 -9.81 10.39
N GLU A 109 -22.61 -10.51 11.52
CA GLU A 109 -22.43 -9.88 12.83
C GLU A 109 -21.00 -9.33 12.95
N PHE A 110 -20.89 -8.08 13.40
CA PHE A 110 -19.62 -7.39 13.57
C PHE A 110 -18.69 -8.13 14.54
N ALA A 111 -17.40 -8.17 14.20
CA ALA A 111 -16.35 -8.83 15.00
C ALA A 111 -16.54 -10.36 15.21
N SER A 112 -17.42 -11.00 14.44
CA SER A 112 -17.49 -12.46 14.35
C SER A 112 -16.36 -13.04 13.48
N GLU A 113 -16.10 -14.35 13.60
CA GLU A 113 -15.15 -15.04 12.71
C GLU A 113 -15.53 -14.90 11.22
N HIS A 114 -16.83 -14.89 10.91
CA HIS A 114 -17.33 -14.67 9.56
C HIS A 114 -17.02 -13.26 9.05
N TRP A 115 -17.08 -12.26 9.92
CA TRP A 115 -16.71 -10.88 9.59
C TRP A 115 -15.24 -10.77 9.17
N PHE A 116 -14.33 -11.38 9.93
CA PHE A 116 -12.90 -11.37 9.60
C PHE A 116 -12.61 -12.15 8.31
N ARG A 117 -13.26 -13.30 8.10
CA ARG A 117 -13.12 -14.06 6.85
C ARG A 117 -13.60 -13.27 5.64
N LEU A 118 -14.74 -12.58 5.75
CA LEU A 118 -15.26 -11.70 4.70
C LEU A 118 -14.27 -10.54 4.42
N ALA A 119 -13.77 -9.87 5.46
CA ALA A 119 -12.80 -8.79 5.27
C ALA A 119 -11.52 -9.24 4.57
N ALA A 120 -10.95 -10.37 5.01
CA ALA A 120 -9.75 -10.92 4.39
C ALA A 120 -9.99 -11.30 2.92
N SER A 121 -11.11 -11.96 2.60
CA SER A 121 -11.41 -12.38 1.22
C SER A 121 -11.78 -11.21 0.30
N THR A 122 -12.50 -10.19 0.80
CA THR A 122 -12.81 -8.98 0.06
C THR A 122 -11.53 -8.22 -0.30
N ILE A 123 -10.63 -7.96 0.65
CA ILE A 123 -9.36 -7.26 0.37
C ILE A 123 -8.50 -8.09 -0.59
N ALA A 124 -8.40 -9.40 -0.38
CA ALA A 124 -7.61 -10.28 -1.24
C ALA A 124 -8.11 -10.24 -2.69
N SER A 125 -9.44 -10.27 -2.88
CA SER A 125 -10.06 -10.23 -4.20
C SER A 125 -9.85 -8.90 -4.91
N LEU A 126 -9.97 -7.78 -4.19
CA LEU A 126 -9.80 -6.44 -4.76
C LEU A 126 -8.35 -6.13 -5.12
N THR A 127 -7.41 -6.59 -4.29
CA THR A 127 -5.98 -6.27 -4.45
C THR A 127 -5.19 -7.32 -5.21
N GLN A 128 -5.79 -8.48 -5.48
CA GLN A 128 -5.09 -9.67 -6.01
C GLN A 128 -3.87 -10.06 -5.16
N ALA A 129 -3.94 -9.81 -3.85
CA ALA A 129 -2.88 -10.07 -2.89
C ALA A 129 -3.41 -10.85 -1.67
N ALA A 130 -2.51 -11.28 -0.78
CA ALA A 130 -2.93 -11.92 0.46
C ALA A 130 -3.65 -10.91 1.39
N GLY A 131 -4.89 -11.22 1.76
CA GLY A 131 -5.66 -10.45 2.74
C GLY A 131 -5.56 -11.06 4.14
N ILE A 132 -5.29 -10.23 5.14
CA ILE A 132 -5.25 -10.65 6.56
C ILE A 132 -6.17 -9.73 7.35
N ALA A 133 -7.06 -10.33 8.14
CA ALA A 133 -7.93 -9.61 9.05
C ALA A 133 -7.84 -10.29 10.43
N THR A 134 -7.56 -9.51 11.46
CA THR A 134 -7.44 -10.01 12.84
C THR A 134 -8.20 -9.08 13.79
N PRO A 135 -8.73 -9.60 14.90
CA PRO A 135 -9.25 -8.76 15.96
C PRO A 135 -8.13 -7.90 16.53
N ALA A 136 -8.47 -6.65 16.86
CA ALA A 136 -7.53 -5.75 17.53
C ALA A 136 -7.13 -6.38 18.88
N LYS A 137 -5.82 -6.63 19.07
CA LYS A 137 -5.31 -7.13 20.34
C LYS A 137 -5.26 -5.96 21.35
N PRO A 138 -6.04 -5.99 22.44
CA PRO A 138 -5.96 -4.94 23.44
C PRO A 138 -4.59 -4.98 24.14
N ALA A 139 -4.01 -3.81 24.42
CA ALA A 139 -2.73 -3.72 25.14
C ALA A 139 -2.83 -4.26 26.57
N ALA A 140 -4.02 -4.20 27.17
CA ALA A 140 -4.38 -4.84 28.42
C ALA A 140 -5.82 -5.34 28.34
N ALA A 141 -6.08 -6.58 28.78
CA ALA A 141 -7.42 -7.13 28.89
C ALA A 141 -7.81 -7.17 30.39
N HIS A 142 -8.96 -6.59 30.73
CA HIS A 142 -9.54 -6.69 32.06
C HIS A 142 -10.79 -7.56 31.97
N VAL A 143 -10.82 -8.64 32.75
CA VAL A 143 -12.01 -9.47 32.88
C VAL A 143 -13.05 -8.69 33.68
N ARG A 144 -14.14 -8.29 33.02
CA ARG A 144 -15.23 -7.55 33.67
C ARG A 144 -16.20 -8.45 34.43
N ARG A 145 -16.46 -9.63 33.88
CA ARG A 145 -17.42 -10.61 34.41
C ARG A 145 -17.02 -12.00 33.94
N VAL A 146 -17.30 -12.99 34.78
CA VAL A 146 -17.19 -14.41 34.45
C VAL A 146 -18.51 -15.03 34.88
N ASP A 147 -19.27 -15.55 33.93
CA ASP A 147 -20.55 -16.20 34.18
C ASP A 147 -20.38 -17.71 34.04
N LEU A 148 -20.81 -18.47 35.06
CA LEU A 148 -20.85 -19.93 35.03
C LEU A 148 -22.30 -20.38 35.04
N VAL A 149 -22.75 -20.96 33.93
CA VAL A 149 -24.14 -21.43 33.78
C VAL A 149 -24.15 -22.95 33.69
N ALA A 150 -24.74 -23.60 34.70
CA ALA A 150 -24.87 -25.06 34.71
C ALA A 150 -25.78 -25.53 33.55
N ILE A 151 -25.30 -26.51 32.79
CA ILE A 151 -26.06 -27.20 31.74
C ILE A 151 -26.63 -28.50 32.32
N ASN A 152 -25.82 -29.23 33.08
CA ASN A 152 -26.23 -30.39 33.89
C ASN A 152 -25.20 -30.65 35.01
N ASP A 153 -25.37 -31.75 35.75
CA ASP A 153 -24.55 -32.12 36.92
C ASP A 153 -23.03 -32.19 36.68
N ARG A 154 -22.58 -32.27 35.41
CA ARG A 154 -21.16 -32.39 35.06
C ARG A 154 -20.69 -31.39 34.00
N LEU A 155 -21.58 -30.52 33.51
CA LEU A 155 -21.27 -29.57 32.45
C LEU A 155 -21.80 -28.18 32.82
N ALA A 156 -20.95 -27.18 32.66
CA ALA A 156 -21.33 -25.77 32.72
C ALA A 156 -20.71 -25.04 31.53
N SER A 157 -21.41 -24.00 31.06
CA SER A 157 -20.86 -23.04 30.11
C SER A 157 -20.12 -21.94 30.86
N LEU A 158 -18.92 -21.61 30.40
CA LEU A 158 -18.15 -20.45 30.83
C LEU A 158 -18.32 -19.37 29.77
N VAL A 159 -18.87 -18.23 30.16
CA VAL A 159 -19.07 -17.05 29.30
C VAL A 159 -18.37 -15.84 29.91
#